data_AF-A0A1G9DMH0-F1
#
_entry.id   AF-A0A1G9DMH0-F1
#
_cell.length_a   1.000
_cell.length_b   1.000
_cell.length_c   1.000
_cell.angle_alpha   90.00
_cell.angle_beta   90.00
_cell.angle_gamma   90.00
#
_symmetry.space_group_name_H-M   'P 1'
#
loop_
_entity.id
_entity.type
_entity.pdbx_description
1 polymer ?
#
loop_
_entity_poly.entity_id
_entity_poly.type
_entity_poly.pdbx_seq_one_letter_code
_entity_poly.pdbx_strand_id
1 'polypeptide(L)'
;MSDTKTSTGPGMVHTIRSYAARVVWVIALLAALALAIGALMIALKANQDNTLVAFVLHVADIADLGLFSRENGIKQFSGEDAEIKNALFNWGLGALAWLIVGRIVAGVIRP
;
A
#
# COMPACT_ATOMS: atom_id res chain seq x y z
N MET A 1 38.50 -13.09 31.43
CA MET A 1 38.25 -13.21 29.98
C MET A 1 37.33 -14.39 29.77
N SER A 2 36.03 -14.18 29.59
CA SER A 2 35.35 -13.87 28.30
C SER A 2 34.84 -15.15 27.67
N ASP A 3 33.51 -15.31 27.63
CA ASP A 3 32.76 -15.61 26.40
C ASP A 3 31.27 -15.80 26.73
N THR A 4 30.57 -14.67 26.95
CA THR A 4 29.11 -14.64 26.86
C THR A 4 28.75 -14.66 25.37
N LYS A 5 28.75 -15.86 24.77
CA LYS A 5 28.12 -16.05 23.46
C LYS A 5 26.62 -15.94 23.67
N THR A 6 26.06 -14.76 23.45
CA THR A 6 24.62 -14.58 23.20
C THR A 6 24.27 -15.37 21.95
N SER A 7 23.97 -16.66 22.14
CA SER A 7 23.45 -17.54 21.12
C SER A 7 22.00 -17.11 20.84
N THR A 8 21.82 -16.27 19.82
CA THR A 8 20.50 -16.09 19.22
C THR A 8 20.12 -17.41 18.56
N GLY A 9 19.46 -18.30 19.31
CA GLY A 9 19.12 -19.63 18.84
C GLY A 9 18.25 -19.61 17.57
N PRO A 10 18.30 -20.65 16.71
CA PRO A 10 17.56 -20.72 15.45
C PRO A 10 16.08 -20.31 15.60
N GLY A 11 15.43 -20.73 16.69
CA GLY A 11 14.03 -20.40 16.99
C GLY A 11 13.74 -18.90 17.09
N MET A 12 14.64 -18.09 17.66
CA MET A 12 14.46 -16.64 17.76
C MET A 12 14.49 -15.95 16.39
N VAL A 13 15.38 -16.40 15.50
CA VAL A 13 15.48 -15.88 14.12
C VAL A 13 14.22 -16.20 13.34
N HIS A 14 13.67 -17.41 13.48
CA HIS A 14 12.40 -17.78 12.85
C HIS A 14 11.24 -16.88 13.33
N THR A 15 11.13 -16.64 14.64
CA THR A 15 10.09 -15.76 15.21
C THR A 15 10.18 -14.33 14.68
N ILE A 16 11.39 -13.75 14.65
CA ILE A 16 11.60 -12.38 14.15
C ILE A 16 11.21 -12.28 12.67
N ARG A 17 11.62 -13.25 11.84
CA ARG A 17 11.29 -13.29 10.41
C ARG A 17 9.79 -13.43 10.19
N SER A 18 9.10 -14.28 10.95
CA SER A 18 7.65 -14.40 10.88
C SER A 18 6.93 -13.11 11.25
N TYR A 19 7.38 -12.41 12.28
CA TYR A 19 6.81 -11.12 12.68
C TYR A 19 7.06 -10.04 11.61
N ALA A 20 8.29 -9.93 11.12
CA ALA A 20 8.66 -8.99 10.06
C ALA A 20 7.82 -9.22 8.79
N ALA A 21 7.67 -10.47 8.35
CA ALA A 21 6.82 -10.80 7.21
C ALA A 21 5.36 -10.38 7.41
N ARG A 22 4.84 -10.51 8.64
CA ARG A 22 3.48 -10.06 8.97
C ARG A 22 3.36 -8.54 8.94
N VAL A 23 4.32 -7.82 9.49
CA VAL A 23 4.34 -6.35 9.48
C VAL A 23 4.40 -5.83 8.04
N VAL A 24 5.31 -6.36 7.22
CA VAL A 24 5.42 -6.00 5.80
C VAL A 24 4.10 -6.25 5.07
N TRP A 25 3.47 -7.40 5.32
CA TRP A 25 2.18 -7.71 4.71
C TRP A 25 1.07 -6.74 5.14
N VAL A 26 1.01 -6.38 6.43
CA VAL A 26 0.02 -5.42 6.94
C VAL A 26 0.23 -4.04 6.33
N ILE A 27 1.47 -3.57 6.21
CA ILE A 27 1.77 -2.28 5.55
C ILE A 27 1.26 -2.29 4.10
N ALA A 28 1.55 -3.36 3.35
CA ALA A 28 1.09 -3.50 1.98
C ALA A 28 -0.45 -3.53 1.88
N LEU A 29 -1.12 -4.24 2.79
CA LEU A 29 -2.57 -4.26 2.87
C LEU A 29 -3.17 -2.88 3.16
N LEU A 30 -2.58 -2.13 4.10
CA LEU A 30 -3.06 -0.79 4.45
C LEU A 30 -2.88 0.19 3.29
N ALA A 31 -1.75 0.13 2.58
CA ALA A 31 -1.53 0.94 1.39
C ALA A 31 -2.54 0.60 0.27
N ALA A 32 -2.75 -0.69 0.00
CA ALA A 32 -3.74 -1.14 -0.98
C ALA A 32 -5.17 -0.71 -0.61
N LEU A 33 -5.52 -0.79 0.67
CA LEU A 33 -6.82 -0.37 1.17
C LEU A 33 -7.02 1.14 1.02
N ALA A 34 -6.01 1.95 1.36
CA ALA A 34 -6.07 3.40 1.21
C ALA A 34 -6.31 3.80 -0.25
N LEU A 35 -5.56 3.21 -1.19
CA LEU A 35 -5.74 3.44 -2.63
C LEU A 35 -7.14 3.03 -3.12
N ALA A 36 -7.63 1.86 -2.71
CA ALA A 36 -8.94 1.37 -3.11
C ALA A 36 -10.08 2.27 -2.58
N ILE A 37 -10.02 2.67 -1.30
CA ILE A 37 -11.02 3.57 -0.71
C ILE A 37 -10.92 4.96 -1.36
N GLY A 38 -9.71 5.49 -1.55
CA GLY A 38 -9.50 6.77 -2.24
C GLY A 38 -10.11 6.77 -3.63
N ALA A 39 -9.91 5.69 -4.39
CA ALA A 39 -10.49 5.55 -5.73
C ALA A 39 -12.02 5.54 -5.70
N LEU A 40 -12.64 4.84 -4.73
CA LEU A 40 -14.08 4.88 -4.52
C LEU A 40 -14.59 6.27 -4.12
N MET A 41 -13.85 7.00 -3.28
CA MET A 41 -14.22 8.37 -2.88
C MET A 41 -14.26 9.32 -4.08
N ILE A 42 -13.26 9.25 -4.97
CA ILE A 42 -13.27 10.03 -6.22
C ILE A 42 -14.42 9.58 -7.13
N ALA A 43 -14.60 8.27 -7.32
CA ALA A 43 -15.65 7.73 -8.20
C ALA A 43 -17.06 8.09 -7.75
N LEU A 44 -17.31 8.09 -6.43
CA LEU A 44 -18.59 8.45 -5.84
C LEU A 44 -18.76 9.97 -5.63
N LYS A 45 -17.78 10.78 -6.05
CA LYS A 45 -17.75 12.23 -5.83
C LYS A 45 -18.02 12.58 -4.36
N ALA A 46 -17.36 11.86 -3.45
CA ALA A 46 -17.46 12.08 -2.02
C ALA A 46 -17.07 13.51 -1.66
N ASN A 47 -17.67 14.05 -0.59
CA ASN A 47 -17.40 15.42 -0.15
C ASN A 47 -15.93 15.56 0.31
N GLN A 48 -15.10 16.15 -0.54
CA GLN A 48 -13.67 16.33 -0.28
C GLN A 48 -13.37 17.38 0.80
N ASP A 49 -14.34 18.23 1.15
CA ASP A 49 -14.21 19.17 2.27
C ASP A 49 -14.36 18.47 3.64
N ASN A 50 -14.82 17.21 3.65
CA ASN A 50 -14.88 16.42 4.87
C ASN A 50 -13.47 15.98 5.28
N THR A 51 -13.09 16.28 6.53
CA THR A 51 -11.76 15.96 7.07
C THR A 51 -11.37 14.49 6.91
N LEU A 52 -12.32 13.56 7.07
CA LEU A 52 -12.04 12.13 6.93
C LEU A 52 -11.80 11.74 5.48
N VAL A 53 -12.59 12.27 4.54
CA VAL A 53 -12.41 12.03 3.09
C VAL A 53 -11.07 12.60 2.65
N ALA A 54 -10.77 13.86 2.99
CA ALA A 54 -9.50 14.50 2.69
C ALA A 54 -8.30 13.73 3.27
N PHE A 55 -8.42 13.23 4.51
CA PHE A 55 -7.38 12.41 5.13
C PHE A 55 -7.13 11.12 4.34
N VAL A 56 -8.19 10.40 3.96
CA VAL A 56 -8.03 9.15 3.19
C VAL A 56 -7.43 9.42 1.81
N LEU A 57 -7.88 10.48 1.12
CA LEU A 57 -7.30 10.87 -0.18
C LEU A 57 -5.81 11.20 -0.05
N HIS A 58 -5.41 11.93 0.99
CA HIS A 58 -4.00 12.23 1.25
C HIS A 58 -3.16 10.97 1.53
N VAL A 59 -3.70 10.00 2.29
CA VAL A 59 -3.01 8.72 2.51
C VAL A 59 -2.91 7.91 1.20
N ALA A 60 -3.93 7.98 0.34
CA ALA A 60 -3.90 7.35 -0.98
C ALA A 60 -2.84 7.99 -1.89
N ASP A 61 -2.74 9.32 -1.92
CA ASP A 61 -1.69 10.05 -2.66
C ASP A 61 -0.28 9.63 -2.19
N ILE A 62 -0.07 9.44 -0.87
CA ILE A 62 1.21 8.92 -0.35
C ILE A 62 1.44 7.47 -0.79
N ALA A 63 0.40 6.64 -0.75
CA ALA A 63 0.48 5.22 -1.06
C ALA A 63 0.68 4.93 -2.55
N ASP A 64 0.35 5.85 -3.45
CA ASP A 64 0.51 5.66 -4.90
C ASP A 64 1.98 5.75 -5.38
N LEU A 65 2.86 6.25 -4.49
CA LEU A 65 4.31 6.40 -4.68
C LEU A 65 4.69 7.23 -5.92
N GLY A 66 3.78 8.04 -6.43
CA GLY A 66 3.90 8.80 -7.68
C GLY A 66 3.74 7.95 -8.95
N LEU A 67 3.98 6.63 -8.89
CA LEU A 67 3.87 5.73 -10.04
C LEU A 67 2.41 5.55 -10.49
N PHE A 68 1.51 5.50 -9.53
CA PHE A 68 0.08 5.25 -9.75
C PHE A 68 -0.77 6.49 -9.54
N SER A 69 -0.20 7.69 -9.73
CA SER A 69 -0.91 8.94 -9.53
C SER A 69 -2.21 9.02 -10.33
N ARG A 70 -3.25 9.61 -9.75
CA ARG A 70 -4.48 9.96 -10.47
C ARG A 70 -4.32 11.17 -11.39
N GLU A 71 -3.25 11.93 -11.25
CA GLU A 71 -2.99 13.14 -12.04
C GLU A 71 -1.99 12.89 -13.18
N ASN A 72 -1.01 12.01 -12.95
CA ASN A 72 0.04 11.67 -13.92
C ASN A 72 0.55 10.23 -13.76
N GLY A 73 -0.37 9.27 -13.67
CA GLY A 73 -0.03 7.86 -13.49
C GLY A 73 0.29 7.12 -14.79
N ILE A 74 0.41 5.80 -14.69
CA ILE A 74 0.68 4.88 -15.81
C ILE A 74 -0.29 5.12 -16.99
N LYS A 75 -1.55 5.45 -16.69
CA LYS A 75 -2.55 5.78 -17.70
C LYS A 75 -3.19 7.13 -17.42
N GLN A 76 -3.17 7.99 -18.44
CA GLN A 76 -3.92 9.24 -18.44
C GLN A 76 -5.11 9.15 -19.40
N PHE A 77 -6.31 9.21 -18.85
CA PHE A 77 -7.55 9.44 -19.56
C PHE A 77 -7.79 10.95 -19.70
N SER A 78 -8.49 11.32 -20.76
CA SER A 78 -8.90 12.69 -21.04
C SER A 78 -10.38 12.73 -21.43
N GLY A 79 -10.97 13.92 -21.39
CA GLY A 79 -12.39 14.12 -21.67
C GLY A 79 -13.28 13.88 -20.45
N GLU A 80 -14.52 13.47 -20.70
CA GLU A 80 -15.54 13.30 -19.67
C GLU A 80 -15.14 12.23 -18.64
N ASP A 81 -15.34 12.56 -17.37
CA ASP A 81 -14.99 11.73 -16.20
C ASP A 81 -13.51 11.31 -16.14
N ALA A 82 -12.60 12.06 -16.77
CA ALA A 82 -11.18 11.74 -16.79
C ALA A 82 -10.61 11.56 -15.37
N GLU A 83 -10.99 12.43 -14.42
CA GLU A 83 -10.57 12.32 -13.02
C GLU A 83 -10.98 10.99 -12.39
N ILE A 84 -12.24 10.58 -12.56
CA ILE A 84 -12.77 9.32 -12.02
C ILE A 84 -12.07 8.14 -12.67
N LYS A 85 -11.92 8.15 -14.00
CA LYS A 85 -11.25 7.08 -14.75
C LYS A 85 -9.78 6.94 -14.34
N ASN A 86 -9.06 8.06 -14.19
CA ASN A 86 -7.68 8.06 -13.75
C ASN A 86 -7.55 7.51 -12.33
N ALA A 87 -8.38 7.97 -11.38
CA ALA A 87 -8.34 7.50 -10.01
C ALA A 87 -8.68 6.00 -9.92
N LEU A 88 -9.78 5.56 -10.53
CA LEU A 88 -10.17 4.14 -10.53
C LEU A 88 -9.10 3.25 -11.16
N PHE A 89 -8.54 3.65 -12.30
CA PHE A 89 -7.58 2.82 -13.01
C PHE A 89 -6.21 2.81 -12.34
N ASN A 90 -5.63 3.98 -12.08
CA ASN A 90 -4.26 4.06 -11.56
C ASN A 90 -4.19 3.60 -10.10
N TRP A 91 -5.04 4.11 -9.21
CA TRP A 91 -5.04 3.66 -7.81
C TRP A 91 -5.56 2.23 -7.66
N GLY A 92 -6.50 1.78 -8.50
CA GLY A 92 -6.90 0.37 -8.56
C GLY A 92 -5.74 -0.55 -8.91
N LEU A 93 -4.92 -0.19 -9.92
CA LEU A 93 -3.69 -0.92 -10.24
C LEU A 93 -2.64 -0.82 -9.15
N GLY A 94 -2.47 0.35 -8.53
CA GLY A 94 -1.56 0.54 -7.40
C GLY A 94 -1.92 -0.35 -6.21
N ALA A 95 -3.22 -0.49 -5.91
CA ALA A 95 -3.69 -1.40 -4.87
C ALA A 95 -3.32 -2.85 -5.18
N LEU A 96 -3.54 -3.30 -6.43
CA LEU A 96 -3.11 -4.64 -6.85
C LEU A 96 -1.59 -4.81 -6.77
N ALA A 97 -0.81 -3.80 -7.16
CA ALA A 97 0.64 -3.84 -7.10
C ALA A 97 1.14 -4.01 -5.64
N TRP A 98 0.58 -3.25 -4.70
CA TRP A 98 0.87 -3.40 -3.27
C TRP A 98 0.56 -4.81 -2.76
N LEU A 99 -0.59 -5.38 -3.12
CA LEU A 99 -0.96 -6.74 -2.72
C LEU A 99 0.00 -7.78 -3.30
N ILE A 100 0.33 -7.70 -4.58
CA ILE A 100 1.20 -8.68 -5.24
C ILE A 100 2.62 -8.59 -4.69
N VAL A 101 3.22 -7.40 -4.72
CA VAL A 101 4.60 -7.18 -4.27
C VAL A 101 4.72 -7.46 -2.78
N GLY A 102 3.79 -6.94 -1.97
CA GLY A 102 3.76 -7.20 -0.53
C GLY A 102 3.67 -8.69 -0.21
N ARG A 103 2.87 -9.46 -0.97
CA ARG A 103 2.72 -10.90 -0.77
C ARG A 103 3.99 -11.67 -1.13
N ILE A 104 4.68 -11.27 -2.20
CA ILE A 104 5.95 -11.85 -2.63
C ILE A 104 7.03 -11.54 -1.58
N VAL A 105 7.20 -10.27 -1.20
CA VAL A 105 8.21 -9.86 -0.22
C VAL A 105 7.97 -10.54 1.13
N ALA A 106 6.74 -10.56 1.64
CA ALA A 106 6.41 -11.29 2.87
C ALA A 106 6.67 -12.81 2.73
N GLY A 107 6.47 -13.37 1.53
CA GLY A 107 6.81 -14.77 1.22
C GLY A 107 8.30 -15.06 1.30
N VAL A 108 9.14 -14.15 0.80
CA VAL A 108 10.62 -14.25 0.85
C VAL A 108 11.15 -14.09 2.28
N ILE A 109 10.53 -13.21 3.07
CA ILE A 109 10.94 -12.97 4.46
C ILE A 109 10.60 -14.18 5.35
N ARG A 110 9.46 -14.82 5.10
CA ARG A 110 9.04 -16.00 5.86
C ARG A 110 10.17 -17.05 5.85
N PRO A 111 10.41 -17.69 7.01
CA PRO A 111 11.43 -18.72 7.11
C PRO A 111 11.13 -19.94 6.25
#